data_AF-A8NRP2-F1
#
_entry.id   AF-A8NRP2-F1
#
_cell.length_a   1.000
_cell.length_b   1.000
_cell.length_c   1.000
_cell.angle_alpha   90.00
_cell.angle_beta   90.00
_cell.angle_gamma   90.00
#
_symmetry.space_group_name_H-M   'P 1'
#
loop_
_entity.id
_entity.type
_entity.pdbx_description
1 polymer ?
#
loop_
_entity_poly.entity_id
_entity_poly.type
_entity_poly.pdbx_seq_one_letter_code
_entity_poly.pdbx_strand_id
1 'polypeptide(L)'
;MFEVAGPTVDGTLSDTPQAVPMYDNPSDLSSLIKALYDGVTSDPTDPTDFFQLAGVLRLSTKYFANRIRSQVIQLLLKTWTSTLEGHDEMVKKALAAPVVNNLTYPYVHPLHVLNLAHETNTQILKPSAYYFLSVYQLQELLEGKHPKLAVKHPSRPASTLSPADIRDYTLMYQYRITSVLDFIRGFCHRYTSNPKCGEVEVCGRQFAHLVGRLHRSWQPKTGALYFIRQVIGEARSTASICSLCRSDFVSKAEQLRLELWDHLPSVIGLPSWSELQERDLAV
;
A
#
# COMPACT_ATOMS: atom_id res chain seq x y z
N MET A 1 8.45 39.05 -1.42
CA MET A 1 9.15 39.91 -0.46
C MET A 1 8.10 40.32 0.56
N PHE A 2 8.02 39.60 1.68
CA PHE A 2 7.09 39.93 2.76
C PHE A 2 7.87 40.76 3.78
N GLU A 3 7.78 42.08 3.67
CA GLU A 3 8.22 42.98 4.74
C GLU A 3 7.09 43.05 5.77
N VAL A 4 7.28 42.31 6.87
CA VAL A 4 6.49 42.52 8.08
C VAL A 4 7.21 43.62 8.85
N ALA A 5 6.52 44.74 9.09
CA ALA A 5 7.05 45.83 9.89
C ALA A 5 7.40 45.31 11.29
N GLY A 6 8.69 45.37 11.64
CA GLY A 6 9.16 45.05 12.98
C GLY A 6 8.60 46.06 14.00
N PRO A 7 8.36 45.64 15.25
CA PRO A 7 7.91 46.57 16.29
C PRO A 7 8.99 47.64 16.53
N THR A 8 8.57 48.90 16.60
CA THR A 8 9.41 50.03 16.98
C THR A 8 9.88 49.85 18.42
N VAL A 9 11.17 49.61 18.60
CA VAL A 9 11.79 49.37 19.90
C VAL A 9 12.28 50.70 20.48
N ASP A 10 11.51 51.28 21.40
CA ASP A 10 12.03 52.21 22.41
C ASP A 10 11.95 51.50 23.77
N GLY A 11 13.10 51.08 24.30
CA GLY A 11 13.23 50.59 25.68
C GLY A 11 13.95 49.24 25.85
N THR A 12 15.16 49.29 26.40
CA THR A 12 15.90 48.23 27.14
C THR A 12 16.05 46.83 26.50
N LEU A 13 17.26 46.57 25.98
CA LEU A 13 17.80 45.34 25.40
C LEU A 13 17.95 44.14 26.38
N SER A 14 16.89 43.65 27.04
CA SER A 14 17.02 42.47 27.93
C SER A 14 16.03 41.32 27.77
N ASP A 15 14.93 41.44 27.03
CA ASP A 15 13.87 40.41 27.09
C ASP A 15 13.36 39.93 25.72
N THR A 16 14.26 39.71 24.75
CA THR A 16 13.90 38.80 23.64
C THR A 16 14.07 37.36 24.12
N PRO A 17 13.01 36.55 24.24
CA PRO A 17 13.19 35.14 24.59
C PRO A 17 14.06 34.47 23.52
N GLN A 18 15.24 33.96 23.92
CA GLN A 18 16.17 33.24 23.05
C GLN A 18 15.60 31.91 22.51
N ALA A 19 14.45 31.47 23.03
CA ALA A 19 13.75 30.28 22.62
C ALA A 19 12.37 30.63 22.07
N VAL A 20 12.04 30.07 20.91
CA VAL A 20 10.70 30.13 20.33
C VAL A 20 9.93 28.88 20.77
N PRO A 21 8.79 29.02 21.47
CA PRO A 21 7.99 27.87 21.86
C PRO A 21 7.39 27.19 20.63
N MET A 22 7.51 25.86 20.55
CA MET A 22 6.87 25.04 19.53
C MET A 22 5.84 24.12 20.19
N TYR A 23 4.66 24.00 19.58
CA TYR A 23 3.52 23.23 20.12
C TYR A 23 3.40 21.83 19.51
N ASP A 24 4.36 21.45 18.66
CA ASP A 24 4.39 20.16 18.00
C ASP A 24 4.81 19.05 18.95
N ASN A 25 4.47 17.82 18.58
CA ASN A 25 4.91 16.65 19.34
C ASN A 25 6.45 16.64 19.40
N PRO A 26 7.07 16.57 20.59
CA PRO A 26 8.52 16.61 20.72
C PRO A 26 9.24 15.49 19.95
N SER A 27 8.63 14.31 19.83
CA SER A 27 9.20 13.18 19.10
C SER A 27 9.18 13.42 17.58
N ASP A 28 8.09 14.01 17.07
CA ASP A 28 7.97 14.37 15.66
C ASP A 28 8.97 15.46 15.30
N LEU A 29 9.08 16.49 16.15
CA LEU A 29 10.00 17.61 15.93
C LEU A 29 11.45 17.14 15.96
N SER A 30 11.82 16.30 16.93
CA SER A 30 13.16 15.70 16.99
C SER A 30 13.47 14.89 15.72
N SER A 31 12.50 14.11 15.24
CA SER A 31 12.66 13.30 14.01
C SER A 31 12.80 14.18 12.76
N LEU A 32 12.01 15.25 12.65
CA LEU A 32 12.12 16.20 11.53
C LEU A 32 13.47 16.92 11.54
N ILE A 33 13.94 17.39 12.69
CA ILE A 33 15.24 18.08 12.79
C ILE A 33 16.36 17.13 12.36
N LYS A 34 16.36 15.88 12.83
CA LYS A 34 17.34 14.88 12.35
C LYS A 34 17.25 14.68 10.84
N ALA A 35 16.04 14.56 10.28
CA ALA A 35 15.85 14.42 8.85
C ALA A 35 16.34 15.64 8.03
N LEU A 36 16.28 16.85 8.58
CA LEU A 36 16.79 18.06 7.92
C LEU A 36 18.32 18.11 7.87
N TYR A 37 19.01 17.61 8.90
CA TYR A 37 20.47 17.63 8.98
C TYR A 37 21.10 16.39 8.31
N ASP A 38 20.57 15.21 8.61
CA ASP A 38 21.16 13.91 8.24
C ASP A 38 20.48 13.31 7.00
N GLY A 39 19.34 13.85 6.58
CA GLY A 39 18.45 13.24 5.58
C GLY A 39 17.46 12.25 6.18
N VAL A 40 16.46 11.85 5.40
CA VAL A 40 15.50 10.82 5.80
C VAL A 40 16.21 9.46 5.82
N THR A 41 16.18 8.79 6.98
CA THR A 41 16.85 7.51 7.22
C THR A 41 16.17 6.33 6.50
N SER A 42 16.79 5.16 6.59
CA SER A 42 16.53 3.93 5.83
C SER A 42 15.14 3.29 6.04
N ASP A 43 14.87 2.25 5.24
CA ASP A 43 13.63 1.48 5.24
C ASP A 43 13.19 1.04 6.64
N PRO A 44 11.88 1.14 6.98
CA PRO A 44 11.36 0.65 8.25
C PRO A 44 11.67 -0.83 8.47
N THR A 45 12.37 -1.11 9.55
CA THR A 45 12.73 -2.45 10.02
C THR A 45 11.85 -2.92 11.17
N ASP A 46 11.21 -1.97 11.86
CA ASP A 46 10.22 -2.22 12.90
C ASP A 46 9.05 -1.19 12.83
N PRO A 47 8.02 -1.32 13.68
CA PRO A 47 6.90 -0.37 13.69
C PRO A 47 7.28 1.05 14.13
N THR A 48 8.29 1.21 14.98
CA THR A 48 8.76 2.49 15.51
C THR A 48 9.34 3.34 14.39
N ASP A 49 10.11 2.73 13.49
CA ASP A 49 10.66 3.41 12.31
C ASP A 49 9.56 4.05 11.47
N PHE A 50 8.46 3.33 11.23
CA PHE A 50 7.30 3.91 10.52
C PHE A 50 6.67 5.07 11.29
N PHE A 51 6.50 4.97 12.62
CA PHE A 51 5.89 6.06 13.38
C PHE A 51 6.78 7.30 13.43
N GLN A 52 8.10 7.15 13.45
CA GLN A 52 9.02 8.27 13.27
C GLN A 52 8.84 8.92 11.90
N LEU A 53 8.79 8.13 10.82
CA LEU A 53 8.50 8.64 9.47
C LEU A 53 7.14 9.32 9.39
N ALA A 54 6.13 8.82 10.10
CA ALA A 54 4.81 9.45 10.18
C ALA A 54 4.91 10.86 10.79
N GLY A 55 5.69 11.01 11.86
CA GLY A 55 5.99 12.31 12.47
C GLY A 55 6.71 13.26 11.51
N VAL A 56 7.75 12.77 10.83
CA VAL A 56 8.48 13.56 9.82
C VAL A 56 7.56 13.97 8.67
N LEU A 57 6.70 13.08 8.18
CA LEU A 57 5.77 13.40 7.10
C LEU A 57 4.78 14.48 7.52
N ARG A 58 4.20 14.41 8.73
CA ARG A 58 3.29 15.45 9.24
C ARG A 58 3.96 16.81 9.31
N LEU A 59 5.13 16.88 9.95
CA LEU A 59 5.78 18.18 10.15
C LEU A 59 6.40 18.72 8.86
N SER A 60 6.95 17.87 7.99
CA SER A 60 7.41 18.32 6.67
C SER A 60 6.25 18.84 5.80
N THR A 61 5.04 18.30 5.97
CA THR A 61 3.82 18.84 5.35
C THR A 61 3.44 20.18 5.96
N LYS A 62 3.38 20.27 7.30
CA LYS A 62 3.01 21.50 8.04
C LYS A 62 3.95 22.66 7.74
N TYR A 63 5.24 22.39 7.63
CA TYR A 63 6.29 23.39 7.43
C TYR A 63 6.77 23.52 5.98
N PHE A 64 6.06 22.91 5.03
CA PHE A 64 6.38 22.99 3.59
C PHE A 64 7.82 22.58 3.25
N ALA A 65 8.38 21.62 3.98
CA ALA A 65 9.69 21.04 3.70
C ALA A 65 9.59 19.99 2.58
N ASN A 66 9.25 20.44 1.37
CA ASN A 66 8.87 19.60 0.22
C ASN A 66 9.89 18.49 -0.08
N ARG A 67 11.18 18.81 -0.06
CA ARG A 67 12.24 17.81 -0.28
C ARG A 67 12.18 16.66 0.73
N ILE A 68 12.03 16.98 2.02
CA ILE A 68 11.92 15.97 3.09
C ILE A 68 10.60 15.20 2.94
N ARG A 69 9.50 15.90 2.67
CA ARG A 69 8.19 15.28 2.41
C ARG A 69 8.29 14.24 1.28
N SER A 70 8.81 14.61 0.11
CA SER A 70 8.95 13.71 -1.04
C SER A 70 9.86 12.52 -0.72
N GLN A 71 10.95 12.72 0.02
CA GLN A 71 11.82 11.63 0.47
C GLN A 71 11.10 10.63 1.39
N VAL A 72 10.31 11.11 2.35
CA VAL A 72 9.52 10.23 3.23
C VAL A 72 8.46 9.47 2.43
N ILE A 73 7.76 10.13 1.50
CA ILE A 73 6.76 9.47 0.65
C ILE A 73 7.43 8.37 -0.19
N GLN A 74 8.58 8.64 -0.81
CA GLN A 74 9.34 7.63 -1.56
C GLN A 74 9.73 6.42 -0.70
N LEU A 75 10.10 6.65 0.56
CA LEU A 75 10.42 5.57 1.49
C LEU A 75 9.18 4.72 1.83
N LEU A 76 8.04 5.36 2.07
CA LEU A 76 6.77 4.68 2.29
C LEU A 76 6.33 3.88 1.05
N LEU A 77 6.56 4.38 -0.16
CA LEU A 77 6.24 3.71 -1.42
C LEU A 77 7.05 2.43 -1.66
N LYS A 78 8.16 2.19 -0.95
CA LYS A 78 8.86 0.88 -1.02
C LYS A 78 8.01 -0.27 -0.47
N THR A 79 7.10 0.04 0.45
CA THR A 79 6.17 -0.92 1.05
C THR A 79 4.76 -0.74 0.50
N TRP A 80 4.30 0.50 0.44
CA TRP A 80 2.95 0.91 0.01
C TRP A 80 2.98 1.39 -1.43
N THR A 81 3.54 0.55 -2.28
CA THR A 81 3.90 0.79 -3.69
C THR A 81 2.77 1.32 -4.57
N SER A 82 3.14 2.05 -5.62
CA SER A 82 2.29 2.41 -6.76
C SER A 82 2.44 1.48 -7.96
N THR A 83 3.33 0.48 -7.91
CA THR A 83 3.63 -0.45 -9.01
C THR A 83 3.35 -1.90 -8.64
N LEU A 84 2.92 -2.71 -9.61
CA LEU A 84 2.69 -4.15 -9.42
C LEU A 84 3.97 -4.89 -9.01
N GLU A 85 5.12 -4.49 -9.56
CA GLU A 85 6.41 -5.07 -9.20
C GLU A 85 6.78 -4.80 -7.74
N GLY A 86 6.56 -3.57 -7.26
CA GLY A 86 6.73 -3.26 -5.84
C GLY A 86 5.77 -4.04 -4.94
N HIS A 87 4.55 -4.35 -5.40
CA HIS A 87 3.63 -5.23 -4.65
C HIS A 87 4.22 -6.63 -4.52
N ASP A 88 4.77 -7.16 -5.62
CA ASP A 88 5.33 -8.50 -5.63
C ASP A 88 6.57 -8.62 -4.75
N GLU A 89 7.45 -7.60 -4.75
CA GLU A 89 8.58 -7.55 -3.82
C GLU A 89 8.13 -7.35 -2.35
N MET A 90 7.09 -6.55 -2.10
CA MET A 90 6.53 -6.41 -0.75
C MET A 90 6.01 -7.75 -0.23
N VAL A 91 5.22 -8.48 -1.02
CA VAL A 91 4.69 -9.79 -0.62
C VAL A 91 5.80 -10.81 -0.42
N LYS A 92 6.80 -10.85 -1.31
CA LYS A 92 7.99 -11.70 -1.16
C LYS A 92 8.74 -11.39 0.13
N LYS A 93 8.95 -10.11 0.46
CA LYS A 93 9.54 -9.68 1.73
C LYS A 93 8.65 -10.08 2.91
N ALA A 94 7.34 -9.98 2.80
CA ALA A 94 6.40 -10.40 3.84
C ALA A 94 6.50 -11.90 4.18
N LEU A 95 6.79 -12.73 3.18
CA LEU A 95 6.95 -14.18 3.34
C LEU A 95 8.33 -14.58 3.89
N ALA A 96 9.36 -13.77 3.67
CA ALA A 96 10.74 -14.08 4.05
C ALA A 96 11.20 -13.36 5.33
N ALA A 97 10.58 -12.25 5.69
CA ALA A 97 11.02 -11.40 6.79
C ALA A 97 10.82 -12.07 8.16
N PRO A 98 11.75 -11.87 9.11
CA PRO A 98 11.59 -12.37 10.46
C PRO A 98 10.43 -11.67 11.19
N VAL A 99 9.89 -12.35 12.19
CA VAL A 99 8.95 -11.74 13.14
C VAL A 99 9.74 -10.79 14.05
N VAL A 100 9.31 -9.54 14.14
CA VAL A 100 9.92 -8.51 14.99
C VAL A 100 8.86 -8.01 15.96
N ASN A 101 9.16 -8.01 17.27
CA ASN A 101 8.22 -7.60 18.31
C ASN A 101 6.85 -8.30 18.25
N ASN A 102 6.83 -9.60 17.91
CA ASN A 102 5.61 -10.40 17.64
C ASN A 102 4.76 -9.90 16.47
N LEU A 103 5.33 -9.13 15.54
CA LEU A 103 4.66 -8.61 14.36
C LEU A 103 5.34 -9.12 13.09
N THR A 104 4.53 -9.36 12.06
CA THR A 104 4.98 -9.74 10.72
C THR A 104 5.13 -8.51 9.83
N TYR A 105 6.03 -8.56 8.84
CA TYR A 105 6.18 -7.51 7.84
C TYR A 105 4.83 -7.24 7.12
N PRO A 106 4.46 -5.99 6.78
CA PRO A 106 5.22 -4.73 6.87
C PRO A 106 5.33 -4.10 8.27
N TYR A 107 5.15 -4.88 9.35
CA TYR A 107 5.23 -4.49 10.77
C TYR A 107 4.20 -3.45 11.23
N VAL A 108 3.54 -2.79 10.28
CA VAL A 108 2.52 -1.76 10.46
C VAL A 108 1.23 -2.18 9.77
N HIS A 109 0.11 -1.76 10.34
CA HIS A 109 -1.21 -2.04 9.79
C HIS A 109 -1.53 -1.06 8.65
N PRO A 110 -2.12 -1.50 7.51
CA PRO A 110 -2.49 -0.60 6.41
C PRO A 110 -3.37 0.59 6.85
N LEU A 111 -4.18 0.40 7.89
CA LEU A 111 -5.01 1.46 8.48
C LEU A 111 -4.20 2.65 9.03
N HIS A 112 -3.03 2.41 9.63
CA HIS A 112 -2.17 3.51 10.09
C HIS A 112 -1.65 4.33 8.91
N VAL A 113 -1.32 3.66 7.82
CA VAL A 113 -0.82 4.29 6.59
C VAL A 113 -1.91 5.10 5.93
N LEU A 114 -3.12 4.54 5.87
CA LEU A 114 -4.30 5.24 5.38
C LEU A 114 -4.54 6.51 6.19
N ASN A 115 -4.62 6.41 7.52
CA ASN A 115 -4.87 7.57 8.37
C ASN A 115 -3.75 8.63 8.26
N LEU A 116 -2.48 8.20 8.16
CA LEU A 116 -1.37 9.10 7.87
C LEU A 116 -1.54 9.81 6.51
N ALA A 117 -1.97 9.09 5.48
CA ALA A 117 -2.24 9.65 4.16
C ALA A 117 -3.36 10.71 4.18
N HIS A 118 -4.38 10.55 5.03
CA HIS A 118 -5.40 11.59 5.25
C HIS A 118 -4.84 12.81 5.98
N GLU A 119 -4.13 12.59 7.08
CA GLU A 119 -3.55 13.66 7.91
C GLU A 119 -2.55 14.53 7.13
N THR A 120 -1.89 13.97 6.12
CA THR A 120 -0.81 14.62 5.36
C THR A 120 -1.19 14.92 3.91
N ASN A 121 -2.46 14.69 3.53
CA ASN A 121 -2.94 14.82 2.15
C ASN A 121 -2.01 14.14 1.12
N THR A 122 -1.60 12.90 1.40
CA THR A 122 -0.70 12.10 0.56
C THR A 122 -1.50 11.01 -0.12
N GLN A 123 -2.16 11.30 -1.24
CA GLN A 123 -3.12 10.36 -1.82
C GLN A 123 -2.49 9.21 -2.61
N ILE A 124 -1.23 9.31 -3.05
CA ILE A 124 -0.51 8.22 -3.73
C ILE A 124 -0.42 6.95 -2.88
N LEU A 125 -0.42 7.08 -1.55
CA LEU A 125 -0.39 5.92 -0.64
C LEU A 125 -1.76 5.24 -0.50
N LYS A 126 -2.85 5.93 -0.84
CA LYS A 126 -4.21 5.45 -0.55
C LYS A 126 -4.60 4.20 -1.32
N PRO A 127 -4.44 4.09 -2.65
CA PRO A 127 -4.97 2.93 -3.38
C PRO A 127 -4.34 1.61 -2.91
N SER A 128 -3.01 1.58 -2.72
CA SER A 128 -2.32 0.40 -2.21
C SER A 128 -2.65 0.13 -0.74
N ALA A 129 -2.76 1.16 0.11
CA ALA A 129 -3.20 1.01 1.49
C ALA A 129 -4.61 0.41 1.59
N TYR A 130 -5.59 0.90 0.81
CA TYR A 130 -6.93 0.31 0.76
C TYR A 130 -6.90 -1.12 0.21
N TYR A 131 -6.09 -1.40 -0.81
CA TYR A 131 -5.97 -2.75 -1.36
C TYR A 131 -5.49 -3.74 -0.29
N PHE A 132 -4.43 -3.41 0.47
CA PHE A 132 -3.98 -4.25 1.58
C PHE A 132 -4.96 -4.27 2.76
N LEU A 133 -5.64 -3.16 3.05
CA LEU A 133 -6.67 -3.10 4.08
C LEU A 133 -7.84 -4.02 3.75
N SER A 134 -8.18 -4.18 2.47
CA SER A 134 -9.29 -5.01 1.99
C SER A 134 -9.08 -6.51 2.23
N VAL A 135 -7.90 -6.95 2.66
CA VAL A 135 -7.64 -8.33 3.08
C VAL A 135 -8.29 -8.64 4.43
N TYR A 136 -8.43 -7.63 5.29
CA TYR A 136 -9.09 -7.71 6.59
C TYR A 136 -10.59 -7.57 6.41
N GLN A 137 -11.38 -8.26 7.25
CA GLN A 137 -12.84 -8.11 7.23
C GLN A 137 -13.25 -6.84 7.98
N LEU A 138 -14.37 -6.21 7.57
CA LEU A 138 -14.84 -4.97 8.18
C LEU A 138 -15.06 -5.12 9.69
N GLN A 139 -15.61 -6.25 10.13
CA GLN A 139 -15.80 -6.54 11.55
C GLN A 139 -14.46 -6.48 12.32
N GLU A 140 -13.41 -7.11 11.79
CA GLU A 140 -12.07 -7.12 12.42
C GLU A 140 -11.47 -5.71 12.50
N LEU A 141 -11.71 -4.89 11.48
CA LEU A 141 -11.29 -3.49 11.45
C LEU A 141 -12.02 -2.63 12.48
N LEU A 142 -13.33 -2.81 12.62
CA LEU A 142 -14.15 -2.09 13.60
C LEU A 142 -13.83 -2.50 15.04
N GLU A 143 -13.50 -3.77 15.27
CA GLU A 143 -13.07 -4.26 16.59
C GLU A 143 -11.69 -3.73 16.99
N GLY A 144 -10.79 -3.45 16.04
CA GLY A 144 -9.51 -2.81 16.30
C GLY A 144 -8.50 -3.66 17.10
N LYS A 145 -8.71 -4.98 17.19
CA LYS A 145 -7.90 -5.89 18.04
C LYS A 145 -6.61 -6.39 17.38
N HIS A 146 -6.29 -5.96 16.17
CA HIS A 146 -5.11 -6.43 15.46
C HIS A 146 -3.82 -6.02 16.21
N PRO A 147 -2.84 -6.92 16.44
CA PRO A 147 -1.62 -6.61 17.21
C PRO A 147 -0.86 -5.37 16.73
N LYS A 148 -0.75 -5.19 15.40
CA LYS A 148 -0.13 -3.99 14.78
C LYS A 148 -0.84 -2.67 15.14
N LEU A 149 -2.13 -2.68 15.48
CA LEU A 149 -2.87 -1.49 15.92
C LEU A 149 -2.59 -1.13 17.39
N ALA A 150 -2.18 -2.10 18.20
CA ALA A 150 -1.97 -1.94 19.64
C ALA A 150 -0.61 -1.32 20.02
N VAL A 151 0.33 -1.19 19.07
CA VAL A 151 1.64 -0.60 19.31
C VAL A 151 1.47 0.84 19.80
N LYS A 152 2.12 1.21 20.90
CA LYS A 152 2.05 2.56 21.47
C LYS A 152 3.23 3.39 20.98
N HIS A 153 2.93 4.53 20.37
CA HIS A 153 3.93 5.52 19.97
C HIS A 153 3.29 6.91 19.95
N PRO A 154 3.98 7.98 20.39
CA PRO A 154 3.42 9.34 20.39
C PRO A 154 2.97 9.81 19.00
N SER A 155 3.71 9.41 17.96
CA SER A 155 3.46 9.75 16.55
C SER A 155 2.54 8.78 15.81
N ARG A 156 1.91 7.82 16.52
CA ARG A 156 1.08 6.79 15.89
C ARG A 156 -0.18 7.42 15.28
N PRO A 157 -0.48 7.19 13.99
CA PRO A 157 -1.76 7.57 13.39
C PRO A 157 -2.96 6.96 14.11
N ALA A 158 -4.16 7.49 13.83
CA ALA A 158 -5.40 6.90 14.34
C ALA A 158 -5.50 5.40 13.97
N SER A 159 -6.13 4.61 14.83
CA SER A 159 -6.31 3.15 14.64
C SER A 159 -7.76 2.76 14.35
N THR A 160 -8.56 3.74 13.96
CA THR A 160 -9.98 3.58 13.62
C THR A 160 -10.18 3.85 12.14
N LEU A 161 -11.11 3.14 11.52
CA LEU A 161 -11.58 3.40 10.17
C LEU A 161 -12.64 4.50 10.23
N SER A 162 -12.46 5.60 9.51
CA SER A 162 -13.45 6.67 9.51
C SER A 162 -14.71 6.24 8.73
N PRO A 163 -15.90 6.78 9.04
CA PRO A 163 -17.11 6.50 8.26
C PRO A 163 -16.97 6.84 6.77
N ALA A 164 -16.19 7.89 6.44
CA ALA A 164 -15.92 8.26 5.05
C ALA A 164 -15.10 7.18 4.32
N ASP A 165 -14.17 6.53 5.02
CA ASP A 165 -13.32 5.48 4.45
C ASP A 165 -14.05 4.15 4.26
N ILE A 166 -15.17 3.92 4.94
CA ILE A 166 -15.96 2.69 4.78
C ILE A 166 -16.40 2.52 3.32
N ARG A 167 -16.76 3.60 2.63
CA ARG A 167 -17.12 3.57 1.21
C ARG A 167 -15.96 3.04 0.37
N ASP A 168 -14.80 3.66 0.48
CA ASP A 168 -13.63 3.36 -0.37
C ASP A 168 -13.04 1.98 -0.03
N TYR A 169 -13.00 1.62 1.25
CA TYR A 169 -12.69 0.26 1.69
C TYR A 169 -13.66 -0.76 1.08
N THR A 170 -14.97 -0.49 1.08
CA THR A 170 -15.98 -1.43 0.57
C THR A 170 -15.84 -1.62 -0.94
N LEU A 171 -15.62 -0.54 -1.69
CA LEU A 171 -15.38 -0.61 -3.13
C LEU A 171 -14.11 -1.42 -3.44
N MET A 172 -13.02 -1.18 -2.70
CA MET A 172 -11.78 -1.92 -2.87
C MET A 172 -11.92 -3.40 -2.49
N TYR A 173 -12.65 -3.70 -1.41
CA TYR A 173 -12.97 -5.07 -1.01
C TYR A 173 -13.77 -5.78 -2.09
N GLN A 174 -14.84 -5.16 -2.59
CA GLN A 174 -15.65 -5.72 -3.67
C GLN A 174 -14.80 -5.96 -4.91
N TYR A 175 -14.05 -4.95 -5.35
CA TYR A 175 -13.16 -5.04 -6.51
C TYR A 175 -12.18 -6.20 -6.41
N ARG A 176 -11.54 -6.39 -5.25
CA ARG A 176 -10.62 -7.51 -5.03
C ARG A 176 -11.31 -8.87 -5.15
N ILE A 177 -12.49 -9.01 -4.56
CA ILE A 177 -13.27 -10.26 -4.59
C ILE A 177 -13.82 -10.54 -5.99
N THR A 178 -14.36 -9.55 -6.70
CA THR A 178 -14.87 -9.74 -8.06
C THR A 178 -13.74 -10.08 -9.02
N SER A 179 -12.61 -9.37 -8.96
CA SER A 179 -11.46 -9.60 -9.83
C SER A 179 -10.94 -11.04 -9.80
N VAL A 180 -10.84 -11.64 -8.61
CA VAL A 180 -10.39 -13.04 -8.50
C VAL A 180 -11.47 -14.04 -8.88
N LEU A 181 -12.74 -13.75 -8.62
CA LEU A 181 -13.85 -14.60 -9.07
C LEU A 181 -13.95 -14.58 -10.59
N ASP A 182 -13.82 -13.43 -11.22
CA ASP A 182 -13.80 -13.26 -12.68
C ASP A 182 -12.55 -13.91 -13.29
N PHE A 183 -11.42 -13.84 -12.60
CA PHE A 183 -10.22 -14.58 -12.99
C PHE A 183 -10.46 -16.10 -12.99
N ILE A 184 -11.10 -16.66 -11.96
CA ILE A 184 -11.33 -18.12 -11.87
C ILE A 184 -12.44 -18.56 -12.84
N ARG A 185 -13.62 -17.92 -12.75
CA ARG A 185 -14.86 -18.31 -13.44
C ARG A 185 -14.94 -17.81 -14.88
N GLY A 186 -14.26 -16.70 -15.18
CA GLY A 186 -14.18 -16.13 -16.52
C GLY A 186 -12.86 -16.50 -17.18
N PHE A 187 -11.77 -15.89 -16.73
CA PHE A 187 -10.47 -15.99 -17.40
C PHE A 187 -9.96 -17.43 -17.51
N CYS A 188 -9.82 -18.14 -16.39
CA CYS A 188 -9.30 -19.51 -16.38
C CYS A 188 -10.28 -20.49 -17.03
N HIS A 189 -11.58 -20.33 -16.77
CA HIS A 189 -12.61 -21.19 -17.33
C HIS A 189 -12.65 -21.15 -18.86
N ARG A 190 -12.37 -20.00 -19.51
CA ARG A 190 -12.32 -19.94 -20.99
C ARG A 190 -11.34 -20.95 -21.60
N TYR A 191 -10.23 -21.24 -20.93
CA TYR A 191 -9.25 -22.21 -21.42
C TYR A 191 -9.71 -23.67 -21.30
N THR A 192 -10.77 -23.96 -20.53
CA THR A 192 -11.33 -25.32 -20.45
C THR A 192 -12.04 -25.70 -21.74
N SER A 193 -12.72 -24.74 -22.36
CA SER A 193 -13.56 -24.98 -23.55
C SER A 193 -12.90 -24.49 -24.83
N ASN A 194 -12.00 -23.51 -24.74
CA ASN A 194 -11.32 -22.91 -25.88
C ASN A 194 -9.82 -22.69 -25.58
N PRO A 195 -9.03 -23.77 -25.37
CA PRO A 195 -7.59 -23.65 -25.22
C PRO A 195 -6.97 -23.12 -26.52
N LYS A 196 -5.88 -22.35 -26.42
CA LYS A 196 -5.23 -21.72 -27.58
C LYS A 196 -4.81 -22.71 -28.68
N CYS A 197 -4.48 -23.95 -28.31
CA CYS A 197 -4.10 -25.00 -29.25
C CYS A 197 -5.29 -25.74 -29.91
N GLY A 198 -6.53 -25.49 -29.48
CA GLY A 198 -7.72 -26.22 -29.95
C GLY A 198 -7.96 -27.58 -29.28
N GLU A 199 -6.97 -28.16 -28.59
CA GLU A 199 -7.06 -29.48 -27.97
C GLU A 199 -7.78 -29.47 -26.60
N VAL A 200 -9.12 -29.55 -26.63
CA VAL A 200 -9.97 -29.52 -25.43
C VAL A 200 -9.75 -30.75 -24.54
N GLU A 201 -9.65 -31.95 -25.10
CA GLU A 201 -9.53 -33.19 -24.33
C GLU A 201 -8.22 -33.30 -23.53
N VAL A 202 -7.17 -32.62 -24.00
CA VAL A 202 -5.87 -32.58 -23.33
C VAL A 202 -5.74 -31.28 -22.54
N CYS A 203 -5.53 -30.14 -23.20
CA CYS A 203 -5.25 -28.88 -22.52
C CYS A 203 -6.49 -28.35 -21.80
N GLY A 204 -7.67 -28.42 -22.42
CA GLY A 204 -8.93 -27.98 -21.80
C GLY A 204 -9.22 -28.74 -20.50
N ARG A 205 -9.02 -30.06 -20.49
CA ARG A 205 -9.13 -30.91 -19.29
C ARG A 205 -8.16 -30.50 -18.19
N GLN A 206 -6.89 -30.20 -18.51
CA GLN A 206 -5.93 -29.72 -17.51
C GLN A 206 -6.35 -28.37 -16.91
N PHE A 207 -6.85 -27.44 -17.73
CA PHE A 207 -7.41 -26.19 -17.21
C PHE A 207 -8.67 -26.41 -16.37
N ALA A 208 -9.50 -27.41 -16.69
CA ALA A 208 -10.66 -27.75 -15.87
C ALA A 208 -10.24 -28.24 -14.48
N HIS A 209 -9.19 -29.07 -14.42
CA HIS A 209 -8.59 -29.50 -13.15
C HIS A 209 -8.04 -28.31 -12.36
N LEU A 210 -7.34 -27.39 -13.04
CA LEU A 210 -6.85 -26.15 -12.44
C LEU A 210 -8.01 -25.35 -11.83
N VAL A 211 -9.02 -24.99 -12.62
CA VAL A 211 -10.20 -24.22 -12.18
C VAL A 211 -10.90 -24.88 -10.99
N GLY A 212 -11.12 -26.20 -11.04
CA GLY A 212 -11.74 -26.94 -9.95
C GLY A 212 -10.95 -26.83 -8.64
N ARG A 213 -9.61 -26.85 -8.70
CA ARG A 213 -8.75 -26.64 -7.53
C ARG A 213 -8.80 -25.19 -7.05
N LEU A 214 -8.73 -24.21 -7.95
CA LEU A 214 -8.76 -22.78 -7.61
C LEU A 214 -10.02 -22.41 -6.82
N HIS A 215 -11.18 -22.96 -7.20
CA HIS A 215 -12.43 -22.77 -6.47
C HIS A 215 -12.38 -23.22 -5.01
N ARG A 216 -11.59 -24.24 -4.69
CA ARG A 216 -11.45 -24.77 -3.32
C ARG A 216 -10.35 -24.07 -2.53
N SER A 217 -9.32 -23.54 -3.20
CA SER A 217 -8.18 -22.90 -2.53
C SER A 217 -8.38 -21.42 -2.25
N TRP A 218 -9.22 -20.73 -3.02
CA TRP A 218 -9.46 -19.30 -2.83
C TRP A 218 -10.23 -19.03 -1.53
N GLN A 219 -9.73 -18.09 -0.73
CA GLN A 219 -10.40 -17.58 0.46
C GLN A 219 -10.44 -16.05 0.45
N PRO A 220 -11.48 -15.40 1.03
CA PRO A 220 -11.58 -13.95 1.06
C PRO A 220 -10.38 -13.23 1.70
N LYS A 221 -9.63 -13.88 2.62
CA LYS A 221 -8.41 -13.33 3.23
C LYS A 221 -7.15 -13.49 2.37
N THR A 222 -7.25 -14.10 1.20
CA THR A 222 -6.10 -14.29 0.30
C THR A 222 -5.88 -13.01 -0.52
N GLY A 223 -4.63 -12.58 -0.70
CA GLY A 223 -4.30 -11.47 -1.60
C GLY A 223 -4.55 -11.87 -3.06
N ALA A 224 -5.49 -11.21 -3.74
CA ALA A 224 -5.95 -11.61 -5.07
C ALA A 224 -4.80 -11.62 -6.11
N LEU A 225 -4.00 -10.55 -6.17
CA LEU A 225 -2.93 -10.46 -7.16
C LEU A 225 -1.78 -11.43 -6.90
N TYR A 226 -1.50 -11.74 -5.62
CA TYR A 226 -0.53 -12.77 -5.27
C TYR A 226 -1.06 -14.16 -5.62
N PHE A 227 -2.35 -14.42 -5.36
CA PHE A 227 -3.00 -15.66 -5.76
C PHE A 227 -2.92 -15.88 -7.28
N ILE A 228 -3.25 -14.86 -8.09
CA ILE A 228 -3.12 -14.94 -9.55
C ILE A 228 -1.66 -15.23 -9.95
N ARG A 229 -0.67 -14.61 -9.30
CA ARG A 229 0.76 -14.90 -9.53
C ARG A 229 1.11 -16.36 -9.27
N GLN A 230 0.59 -16.95 -8.20
CA GLN A 230 0.81 -18.37 -7.90
C GLN A 230 0.20 -19.27 -8.98
N VAL A 231 -1.01 -18.95 -9.46
CA VAL A 231 -1.67 -19.67 -10.56
C VAL A 231 -0.85 -19.59 -11.84
N ILE A 232 -0.29 -18.42 -12.17
CA ILE A 232 0.61 -18.25 -13.32
C ILE A 232 1.84 -19.15 -13.19
N GLY A 233 2.47 -19.18 -12.01
CA GLY A 233 3.62 -20.03 -11.74
C GLY A 233 3.33 -21.52 -11.91
N GLU A 234 2.17 -21.97 -11.44
CA GLU A 234 1.72 -23.35 -11.59
C GLU A 234 1.40 -23.71 -13.04
N ALA A 235 0.65 -22.87 -13.76
CA ALA A 235 0.37 -23.09 -15.17
C ALA A 235 1.66 -23.17 -15.99
N ARG A 236 2.66 -22.34 -15.68
CA ARG A 236 3.99 -22.37 -16.31
C ARG A 236 4.71 -23.71 -16.10
N SER A 237 4.66 -24.28 -14.89
CA SER A 237 5.34 -25.53 -14.54
C SER A 237 4.57 -26.80 -14.92
N THR A 238 3.29 -26.69 -15.31
CA THR A 238 2.43 -27.84 -15.60
C THR A 238 2.73 -28.43 -16.98
N ALA A 239 3.52 -29.51 -17.01
CA ALA A 239 3.97 -30.15 -18.25
C ALA A 239 2.84 -30.78 -19.10
N SER A 240 1.70 -31.10 -18.48
CA SER A 240 0.52 -31.63 -19.18
C SER A 240 -0.23 -30.57 -20.00
N ILE A 241 0.06 -29.29 -19.82
CA ILE A 241 -0.42 -28.21 -20.68
C ILE A 241 0.63 -27.95 -21.77
N CYS A 242 0.21 -27.94 -23.03
CA CYS A 242 1.13 -27.69 -24.14
C CYS A 242 1.81 -26.31 -24.03
N SER A 243 3.00 -26.15 -24.63
CA SER A 243 3.77 -24.91 -24.59
C SER A 243 2.97 -23.69 -25.08
N LEU A 244 2.21 -23.83 -26.16
CA LEU A 244 1.38 -22.76 -26.74
C LEU A 244 0.33 -22.24 -25.75
N CYS A 245 -0.41 -23.14 -25.10
CA CYS A 245 -1.42 -22.77 -24.11
C CYS A 245 -0.78 -22.19 -22.85
N ARG A 246 0.38 -22.72 -22.42
CA ARG A 246 1.11 -22.16 -21.27
C ARG A 246 1.56 -20.73 -21.53
N SER A 247 2.21 -20.47 -22.68
CA SER A 247 2.69 -19.13 -23.01
C SER A 247 1.54 -18.12 -23.15
N ASP A 248 0.46 -18.51 -23.84
CA ASP A 248 -0.72 -17.64 -24.03
C ASP A 248 -1.41 -17.33 -22.69
N PHE A 249 -1.60 -18.35 -21.84
CA PHE A 249 -2.19 -18.18 -20.50
C PHE A 249 -1.33 -17.27 -19.63
N VAL A 250 -0.02 -17.55 -19.53
CA VAL A 250 0.91 -16.79 -18.70
C VAL A 250 0.95 -15.33 -19.11
N SER A 251 1.13 -15.05 -20.41
CA SER A 251 1.21 -13.69 -20.92
C SER A 251 -0.06 -12.89 -20.64
N LYS A 252 -1.24 -13.46 -20.93
CA LYS A 252 -2.53 -12.77 -20.69
C LYS A 252 -2.87 -12.62 -19.21
N ALA A 253 -2.48 -13.59 -18.38
CA ALA A 253 -2.71 -13.49 -16.94
C ALA A 253 -1.78 -12.47 -16.28
N GLU A 254 -0.53 -12.35 -16.74
CA GLU A 254 0.38 -11.27 -16.31
C GLU A 254 -0.16 -9.90 -16.72
N GLN A 255 -0.65 -9.75 -17.96
CA GLN A 255 -1.30 -8.52 -18.41
C GLN A 255 -2.52 -8.17 -17.55
N LEU A 256 -3.40 -9.14 -17.26
CA LEU A 256 -4.56 -8.92 -16.40
C LEU A 256 -4.13 -8.43 -15.00
N ARG A 257 -3.07 -8.98 -14.41
CA ARG A 257 -2.58 -8.50 -13.10
C ARG A 257 -2.15 -7.03 -13.16
N LEU A 258 -1.50 -6.62 -14.23
CA LEU A 258 -1.07 -5.24 -14.44
C LEU A 258 -2.30 -4.32 -14.56
N GLU A 259 -3.25 -4.67 -15.42
CA GLU A 259 -4.50 -3.92 -15.59
C GLU A 259 -5.27 -3.78 -14.26
N LEU A 260 -5.34 -4.85 -13.47
CA LEU A 260 -5.99 -4.82 -12.16
C LEU A 260 -5.28 -3.90 -11.17
N TRP A 261 -3.95 -3.84 -11.20
CA TRP A 261 -3.17 -2.97 -10.32
C TRP A 261 -3.26 -1.49 -10.74
N ASP A 262 -3.20 -1.22 -12.04
CA ASP A 262 -3.28 0.13 -12.59
C ASP A 262 -4.66 0.76 -12.38
N HIS A 263 -5.70 -0.07 -12.23
CA HIS A 263 -7.06 0.40 -11.96
C HIS A 263 -7.34 0.74 -10.50
N LEU A 264 -6.48 0.35 -9.54
CA LEU A 264 -6.72 0.56 -8.11
C LEU A 264 -7.05 2.01 -7.71
N PRO A 265 -6.40 3.05 -8.25
CA PRO A 265 -6.77 4.43 -7.93
C PRO A 265 -8.21 4.76 -8.34
N SER A 266 -8.62 4.33 -9.53
CA SER A 266 -9.96 4.62 -10.07
C SER A 266 -11.07 3.94 -9.27
N VAL A 267 -10.81 2.78 -8.65
CA VAL A 267 -11.77 2.08 -7.76
C VAL A 267 -12.25 2.97 -6.62
N ILE A 268 -11.41 3.87 -6.13
CA ILE A 268 -11.70 4.80 -5.03
C ILE A 268 -11.83 6.25 -5.52
N GLY A 269 -12.05 6.45 -6.83
CA GLY A 269 -12.27 7.77 -7.42
C GLY A 269 -11.04 8.67 -7.48
N LEU A 270 -9.83 8.10 -7.46
CA LEU A 270 -8.58 8.84 -7.61
C LEU A 270 -8.07 8.82 -9.06
N PRO A 271 -7.24 9.81 -9.45
CA PRO A 271 -6.60 9.86 -10.77
C PRO A 271 -5.54 8.75 -10.92
N SER A 272 -4.95 8.63 -12.10
CA SER A 272 -3.95 7.61 -12.42
C SER A 272 -2.74 7.66 -11.50
N TRP A 273 -1.98 6.55 -11.43
CA TRP A 273 -0.74 6.48 -10.66
C TRP A 273 0.25 7.59 -11.03
N SER A 274 0.38 7.92 -12.32
CA SER A 274 1.28 8.99 -12.79
C SER A 274 0.86 10.37 -12.28
N GLU A 275 -0.44 10.68 -12.31
CA GLU A 275 -0.96 11.96 -11.79
C GLU A 275 -0.79 12.06 -10.26
N LEU A 276 -0.99 10.94 -9.55
CA LEU A 276 -0.74 10.87 -8.10
C LEU A 276 0.75 11.07 -7.77
N GLN A 277 1.65 10.50 -8.58
CA GLN A 277 3.10 10.69 -8.45
C GLN A 277 3.49 12.13 -8.67
N GLU A 278 3.03 12.74 -9.76
CA GLU A 278 3.31 14.15 -10.05
C GLU A 278 2.83 15.05 -8.92
N ARG A 279 1.61 14.84 -8.42
CA ARG A 279 1.05 15.68 -7.36
C ARG A 279 1.79 15.54 -6.02
N ASP A 280 2.09 14.32 -5.59
CA ASP A 280 2.60 14.08 -4.23
C ASP A 280 4.13 14.06 -4.13
N LEU A 281 4.84 13.91 -5.26
CA LEU A 281 6.31 13.85 -5.30
C LEU A 281 6.98 15.01 -6.04
N ALA A 282 6.23 15.92 -6.67
CA ALA A 282 6.80 17.15 -7.21
C ALA A 282 7.49 17.96 -6.08
N VAL A 283 8.75 18.34 -6.32
CA VAL A 283 9.58 19.12 -5.40
C VAL A 283 9.57 20.59 -5.80
#